data_AF-A0A0N6ZZW4-F1
#
_entry.id   AF-A0A0N6ZZW4-F1
#
_cell.length_a   1.000
_cell.length_b   1.000
_cell.length_c   1.000
_cell.angle_alpha   90.00
_cell.angle_beta   90.00
_cell.angle_gamma   90.00
#
_symmetry.space_group_name_H-M   'P 1'
#
loop_
_entity.id
_entity.type
_entity.pdbx_description
1 polymer ?
#
loop_
_entity_poly.entity_id
_entity_poly.type
_entity_poly.pdbx_seq_one_letter_code
_entity_poly.pdbx_strand_id
1 'polypeptide(L)' 'MLQQMASGLPFCRLLRPEEVAATVLFLVSDQSSGMTGSELLIDGGSSIACASFPGQYRRHD' A
#
# COMPACT_ATOMS: atom_id res chain seq x y z
N MET A 1 -5.09 -11.38 -14.92
CA MET A 1 -3.95 -11.37 -13.98
C MET A 1 -3.95 -10.11 -13.10
N LEU A 2 -3.68 -8.90 -13.62
CA LEU A 2 -3.62 -7.67 -12.80
C LEU A 2 -4.90 -7.36 -12.00
N GLN A 3 -6.07 -7.57 -12.59
CA GLN A 3 -7.35 -7.40 -11.89
C GLN A 3 -7.56 -8.42 -10.75
N GLN A 4 -7.08 -9.66 -10.90
CA GLN A 4 -7.15 -10.66 -9.82
C GLN A 4 -6.23 -10.28 -8.66
N MET A 5 -5.03 -9.76 -8.95
CA MET A 5 -4.13 -9.24 -7.92
C MET A 5 -4.78 -8.08 -7.15
N ALA A 6 -5.40 -7.14 -7.86
CA ALA A 6 -6.09 -6.01 -7.25
C ALA A 6 -7.23 -6.43 -6.29
N SER A 7 -7.98 -7.48 -6.64
CA SER A 7 -9.12 -7.94 -5.82
C SER A 7 -8.76 -8.52 -4.45
N GLY A 8 -7.51 -8.94 -4.26
CA GLY A 8 -7.00 -9.45 -2.99
C GLY A 8 -6.41 -8.37 -2.06
N LEU A 9 -6.27 -7.14 -2.55
CA LEU A 9 -5.74 -6.03 -1.78
C LEU A 9 -6.87 -5.34 -1.00
N PRO A 10 -6.64 -4.85 0.23
CA PRO A 10 -7.59 -4.01 0.94
C PRO A 10 -8.04 -2.80 0.11
N PHE A 11 -7.13 -2.21 -0.67
CA PHE A 11 -7.49 -1.10 -1.56
C PHE A 11 -8.36 -1.52 -2.75
N CYS A 12 -8.53 -2.81 -3.02
CA CYS A 12 -9.27 -3.37 -4.17
C CYS A 12 -8.78 -2.82 -5.53
N ARG A 13 -7.57 -2.27 -5.57
CA ARG A 13 -6.90 -1.70 -6.73
C ARG A 13 -5.40 -1.79 -6.56
N LEU A 14 -4.67 -1.75 -7.66
CA LEU A 14 -3.22 -1.54 -7.63
C LEU A 14 -2.93 -0.08 -7.27
N LEU A 15 -1.79 0.13 -6.62
CA LEU A 15 -1.23 1.48 -6.48
C LEU A 15 -0.76 1.99 -7.84
N ARG A 16 -0.88 3.30 -8.01
CA ARG A 16 -0.33 4.00 -9.16
C ARG A 16 1.13 4.39 -8.88
N PRO A 17 1.99 4.50 -9.90
CA PRO A 17 3.39 4.89 -9.71
C PRO A 17 3.57 6.22 -8.94
N GLU A 18 2.63 7.15 -9.11
CA GLU A 18 2.65 8.46 -8.45
C GLU A 18 2.52 8.35 -6.92
N GLU A 19 1.88 7.29 -6.42
CA GLU A 19 1.74 7.05 -4.98
C GLU A 19 3.09 6.66 -4.37
N VAL A 20 3.92 5.90 -5.08
CA VAL A 20 5.30 5.61 -4.66
C VAL A 20 6.18 6.84 -4.80
N ALA A 21 6.05 7.58 -5.91
CA ALA A 21 6.83 8.79 -6.16
C ALA A 21 6.57 9.88 -5.10
N ALA A 22 5.33 10.02 -4.62
CA ALA A 22 4.99 10.95 -3.55
C ALA A 22 5.71 10.61 -2.23
N THR A 23 5.84 9.33 -1.90
CA THR A 23 6.60 8.89 -0.72
C THR A 23 8.10 9.16 -0.89
N VAL A 24 8.65 8.91 -2.07
CA VAL A 24 10.05 9.26 -2.38
C VAL A 24 10.28 10.77 -2.26
N LEU A 25 9.36 11.59 -2.79
CA LEU A 25 9.42 13.05 -2.67
C LEU A 25 9.43 13.51 -1.22
N PHE A 26 8.60 12.90 -0.36
CA PHE A 26 8.63 13.15 1.08
C PHE A 26 9.99 12.78 1.69
N LEU A 27 10.53 11.60 1.39
CA LEU A 27 11.80 11.13 1.94
C LEU A 27 13.01 11.97 1.53
N VAL A 28 12.95 12.64 0.37
CA VAL A 28 14.00 13.56 -0.12
C VAL A 28 13.84 14.99 0.44
N SER A 29 12.71 15.30 1.07
CA SER A 29 12.42 16.64 1.60
C SER A 29 13.00 16.86 2.99
N ASP A 30 13.07 18.12 3.44
CA ASP A 30 13.48 18.47 4.81
C ASP A 30 12.54 17.89 5.89
N GLN A 31 11.32 17.51 5.52
CA GLN A 31 10.32 16.94 6.44
C GLN A 31 10.72 15.57 6.99
N SER A 32 11.62 14.85 6.30
CA SER A 32 12.14 13.55 6.72
C SER A 32 13.56 13.63 7.29
N SER A 33 14.05 14.82 7.67
CA SER A 33 15.44 15.03 8.13
C SER A 33 15.88 14.15 9.31
N GLY A 34 14.96 13.67 10.14
CA GLY A 34 15.22 12.74 11.24
C GLY A 34 14.99 11.26 10.91
N MET A 35 14.56 10.93 9.69
CA MET A 35 14.19 9.56 9.30
C MET A 35 15.38 8.86 8.64
N THR A 36 15.85 7.78 9.27
CA THR A 36 16.89 6.90 8.73
C THR A 36 16.72 5.49 9.27
N GLY A 37 17.27 4.49 8.56
CA GLY A 37 17.27 3.08 8.97
C GLY A 37 15.89 2.43 9.13
N SER A 38 14.84 3.08 8.61
CA SER A 38 13.45 2.63 8.74
C SER A 38 12.87 2.29 7.38
N GLU A 39 12.00 1.27 7.33
CA GLU A 39 11.25 0.89 6.13
C GLU A 39 9.87 1.54 6.15
N LEU A 40 9.43 2.06 4.99
CA LEU A 40 8.10 2.60 4.79
C LEU A 40 7.37 1.80 3.72
N LEU A 41 6.37 1.03 4.12
CA LEU A 41 5.58 0.16 3.24
C LEU A 41 4.59 0.98 2.41
N ILE A 42 4.59 0.74 1.09
CA ILE A 42 3.71 1.39 0.10
C ILE A 42 3.09 0.29 -0.76
N ASP A 43 2.13 -0.44 -0.20
CA ASP A 43 1.67 -1.72 -0.76
C ASP A 43 0.14 -1.88 -0.87
N GLY A 44 -0.61 -0.79 -0.63
CA GLY A 44 -2.07 -0.81 -0.69
C GLY A 44 -2.72 -1.72 0.37
N GLY A 45 -1.99 -2.02 1.45
CA GLY A 45 -2.41 -2.90 2.53
C GLY A 45 -2.08 -4.37 2.30
N SER A 46 -1.29 -4.72 1.28
CA SER A 46 -0.91 -6.11 0.99
C SER A 46 -0.25 -6.83 2.17
N SER A 47 0.59 -6.15 2.96
CA SER A 47 1.33 -6.75 4.07
C SER A 47 0.47 -7.03 5.30
N ILE A 48 -0.68 -6.34 5.41
CA ILE A 48 -1.69 -6.56 6.44
C ILE A 48 -2.91 -7.32 5.90
N ALA A 49 -2.94 -7.57 4.59
CA ALA A 49 -3.92 -8.42 3.94
C ALA A 49 -3.66 -9.84 4.42
N CYS A 50 -4.33 -10.19 5.51
CA CYS A 50 -4.27 -11.51 6.08
C CYS A 50 -4.73 -12.52 5.03
N ALA A 51 -3.82 -13.38 4.57
CA ALA A 51 -4.14 -14.57 3.80
C ALA A 51 -5.09 -15.54 4.55
N SER A 52 -5.38 -15.29 5.84
CA SER A 52 -6.24 -16.11 6.70
C SER A 52 -7.71 -15.70 6.76
N PHE A 53 -8.15 -14.68 6.00
CA PHE A 53 -9.59 -14.37 5.86
C PHE A 53 -10.08 -14.53 4.42
N PRO A 54 -10.23 -15.78 3.92
CA PRO A 54 -11.00 -16.01 2.71
C PRO A 54 -12.46 -15.66 2.99
N GLY A 55 -12.89 -14.43 2.68
CA GLY A 55 -14.31 -14.09 2.55
C GLY A 55 -14.86 -12.86 3.27
N GLN A 56 -14.06 -11.98 3.86
CA GLN A 56 -14.60 -10.86 4.68
C GLN A 56 -14.32 -9.43 4.19
N TYR A 57 -13.71 -9.22 3.01
CA TYR A 57 -13.74 -7.88 2.39
C TYR A 57 -15.07 -7.65 1.62
N ARG A 58 -16.20 -7.97 2.26
CA ARG A 58 -17.52 -7.59 1.76
C ARG A 58 -17.70 -6.13 2.14
N ARG A 59 -17.78 -5.24 1.13
CA ARG A 59 -18.08 -3.83 1.35
C ARG A 59 -19.34 -3.74 2.21
N HIS A 60 -19.22 -3.17 3.41
CA HIS A 60 -20.37 -2.63 4.10
C HIS A 60 -20.82 -1.43 3.26
N ASP A 61 -21.99 -1.62 2.68
CA ASP A 61 -22.83 -0.67 1.98
C ASP A 61 -23.06 0.64 2.75
#